data_AF-A0A1W2APV7-F1
#
_entry.id   AF-A0A1W2APV7-F1
#
_cell.length_a   1.000
_cell.length_b   1.000
_cell.length_c   1.000
_cell.angle_alpha   90.00
_cell.angle_beta   90.00
_cell.angle_gamma   90.00
#
_symmetry.space_group_name_H-M   'P 1'
#
loop_
_entity.id
_entity.type
_entity.pdbx_description
1 polymer ?
#
loop_
_entity_poly.entity_id
_entity_poly.type
_entity_poly.pdbx_seq_one_letter_code
_entity_poly.pdbx_strand_id
1 'polypeptide(L)'
;MTKKCIPGLITIMLTAFLLVGSSAPAATNPGGDEAPGRKMAKQAVKREKRWITTDHTKHEILQKPFMSGEEVTQACLSCHSEASAQFHKTIHWTWLASGDKKDMKYGKAGYSVNNFCISANAMEDKSCLKCHAGWNGVDEGVNCLKCHGTEKFNYKEAFTDIQAFAQDDDPESKEIMEEIQAEVTNAVGKIALPGRNNCGECHFKGGGGDGVKHGDLDTSLMKPNKILDVHMGTDGEDFSCTRCHTTTNHNIAGRVYTNPAVESSKSLLEDDLAPKITCISCHSDAPHKNDSKMNDHTDKVSCQACHIPEYARVNPTKMSWDWAKAGDLKDGKPYHTKGELGKDIYKSIKGQMTWEKNVVPEYFWSNGTQTSTTAEDIIDPSTVVKVSHPVGDAKDPDSRIFPFKIHRGNQPYDKINKTLLAPLLSGEKGYWTTFNWEEALTLGNDTLGLPFSGEFDFVKTTYAFPITHMVAPKDKALDCTQCHRRDNGRLATLSGFYMPGRDKSTAVDSLGWIIILGSLGGVGLHGLGRFFTRKNGRRKNHG
;
A
#
# COMPACT_ATOMS: atom_id res chain seq x y z
N MET A 1 24.30 -30.50 97.32
CA MET A 1 22.97 -30.29 96.70
C MET A 1 23.21 -29.52 95.40
N THR A 2 23.77 -30.16 94.37
CA THR A 2 23.12 -30.91 93.25
C THR A 2 22.44 -29.99 92.23
N LYS A 3 22.80 -29.85 90.95
CA LYS A 3 23.88 -30.34 90.03
C LYS A 3 23.94 -29.28 88.88
N LYS A 4 25.07 -28.61 88.60
CA LYS A 4 26.02 -28.80 87.46
C LYS A 4 25.38 -29.00 86.06
N CYS A 5 25.59 -28.03 85.12
CA CYS A 5 26.50 -28.06 83.93
C CYS A 5 25.95 -28.91 82.74
N ILE A 6 25.97 -28.58 81.43
CA ILE A 6 26.82 -27.77 80.49
C ILE A 6 26.04 -27.66 79.13
N PRO A 7 26.44 -26.83 78.15
CA PRO A 7 25.56 -26.18 77.16
C PRO A 7 25.57 -26.81 75.75
N GLY A 8 24.57 -26.44 74.93
CA GLY A 8 24.49 -26.80 73.51
C GLY A 8 23.94 -25.66 72.65
N LEU A 9 24.78 -25.22 71.69
CA LEU A 9 24.49 -24.46 70.46
C LEU A 9 23.89 -23.03 70.56
N ILE A 10 24.79 -22.06 70.55
CA ILE A 10 24.73 -20.84 69.70
C ILE A 10 24.84 -21.35 68.22
N THR A 11 24.25 -20.85 67.15
CA THR A 11 23.85 -19.51 66.68
C THR A 11 23.08 -19.77 65.37
N ILE A 12 22.04 -19.02 65.04
CA ILE A 12 21.72 -18.54 63.67
C ILE A 12 20.48 -17.64 63.77
N MET A 13 20.50 -16.55 63.00
CA MET A 13 19.51 -15.48 62.88
C MET A 13 19.62 -14.34 63.89
N LEU A 14 20.58 -13.44 63.66
CA LEU A 14 20.30 -12.01 63.63
C LEU A 14 21.45 -11.28 62.92
N THR A 15 21.22 -10.85 61.68
CA THR A 15 21.77 -9.64 61.03
C THR A 15 21.13 -9.52 59.66
N ALA A 16 19.91 -9.01 59.63
CA ALA A 16 19.27 -8.44 58.45
C ALA A 16 18.28 -7.38 58.94
N PHE A 17 18.81 -6.31 59.51
CA PHE A 17 18.12 -5.03 59.63
C PHE A 17 19.07 -3.96 59.12
N LEU A 18 18.51 -3.00 58.37
CA LEU A 18 19.16 -1.91 57.62
C LEU A 18 19.49 -2.24 56.16
N LEU A 19 18.43 -2.39 55.36
CA LEU A 19 18.17 -1.60 54.15
C LEU A 19 16.79 -2.00 53.59
N VAL A 20 15.74 -1.72 54.36
CA VAL A 20 14.39 -1.61 53.79
C VAL A 20 14.36 -0.24 53.12
N GLY A 21 14.74 -0.20 51.85
CA GLY A 21 14.45 0.96 51.01
C GLY A 21 12.94 1.08 50.92
N SER A 22 12.39 2.14 51.51
CA SER A 22 10.99 2.53 51.43
C SER A 22 10.59 2.67 49.96
N SER A 23 10.07 1.60 49.37
CA SER A 23 9.31 1.69 48.12
C SER A 23 7.97 2.32 48.45
N ALA A 24 7.94 3.66 48.48
CA ALA A 24 6.71 4.39 48.37
C ALA A 24 5.99 3.90 47.11
N PRO A 25 4.69 3.57 47.17
CA PRO A 25 3.92 3.33 45.96
C PRO A 25 4.00 4.63 45.15
N ALA A 26 4.64 4.57 43.98
CA ALA A 26 4.56 5.64 43.01
C ALA A 26 3.10 5.76 42.64
N ALA A 27 2.41 6.73 43.26
CA ALA A 27 1.09 7.14 42.85
C ALA A 27 1.15 7.43 41.36
N THR A 28 0.45 6.62 40.57
CA THR A 28 0.18 6.90 39.17
C THR A 28 -0.63 8.18 39.13
N ASN A 29 0.05 9.32 38.99
CA ASN A 29 -0.59 10.58 38.68
C ASN A 29 -1.20 10.44 37.27
N PRO A 30 -2.53 10.51 37.11
CA PRO A 30 -3.16 10.43 35.78
C PRO A 30 -3.02 11.75 34.99
N GLY A 31 -2.12 12.63 35.41
CA GLY A 31 -1.93 13.97 34.87
C GLY A 31 -0.46 14.35 34.70
N GLY A 32 0.36 13.46 34.13
CA GLY A 32 1.67 13.88 33.65
C GLY A 32 1.49 14.79 32.44
N ASP A 33 1.88 16.06 32.57
CA ASP A 33 1.83 17.04 31.50
C ASP A 33 2.38 16.44 30.21
N GLU A 34 1.52 16.42 29.19
CA GLU A 34 1.90 15.95 27.88
C GLU A 34 3.08 16.79 27.39
N ALA A 35 4.20 16.13 27.05
CA ALA A 35 5.40 16.80 26.56
C ALA A 35 5.02 17.86 25.51
N PRO A 36 5.51 19.11 25.61
CA PRO A 36 5.07 20.21 24.75
C PRO A 36 5.12 19.86 23.26
N GLY A 37 6.14 19.12 22.81
CA GLY A 37 6.23 18.62 21.43
C GLY A 37 5.11 17.67 21.03
N ARG A 38 4.60 16.81 21.93
CA ARG A 38 3.42 15.97 21.68
C ARG A 38 2.13 16.79 21.67
N LYS A 39 2.01 17.79 22.54
CA LYS A 39 0.85 18.69 22.55
C LYS A 39 0.80 19.51 21.26
N MET A 40 1.95 20.00 20.78
CA MET A 40 2.11 20.71 19.51
C MET A 40 1.87 19.79 18.32
N ALA A 41 2.44 18.59 18.30
CA ALA A 41 2.18 17.60 17.26
C ALA A 41 0.69 17.23 17.21
N LYS A 42 0.07 16.96 18.36
CA LYS A 42 -1.38 16.73 18.47
C LYS A 42 -2.20 17.93 18.05
N GLN A 43 -1.76 19.16 18.30
CA GLN A 43 -2.43 20.37 17.81
C GLN A 43 -2.27 20.56 16.30
N ALA A 44 -1.09 20.30 15.74
CA ALA A 44 -0.80 20.31 14.31
C ALA A 44 -1.49 19.17 13.55
N VAL A 45 -1.79 18.05 14.23
CA VAL A 45 -2.57 16.95 13.69
C VAL A 45 -4.06 16.98 14.07
N LYS A 46 -4.49 17.82 15.02
CA LYS A 46 -5.91 18.00 15.31
C LYS A 46 -6.54 18.49 14.01
N ARG A 47 -7.64 17.87 13.60
CA ARG A 47 -8.39 18.25 12.41
C ARG A 47 -8.71 19.74 12.52
N GLU A 48 -7.91 20.59 11.87
CA GLU A 48 -8.41 21.90 11.50
C GLU A 48 -9.64 21.59 10.67
N LYS A 49 -10.81 21.94 11.21
CA LYS A 49 -12.03 22.02 10.44
C LYS A 49 -11.72 23.12 9.43
N ARG A 50 -11.11 22.76 8.30
CA ARG A 50 -10.72 23.73 7.27
C ARG A 50 -12.00 24.45 6.93
N TRP A 51 -11.99 25.75 7.18
CA TRP A 51 -13.13 26.60 6.87
C TRP A 51 -13.29 26.52 5.37
N ILE A 52 -14.42 25.97 4.92
CA ILE A 52 -14.74 26.00 3.49
C ILE A 52 -15.06 27.45 3.19
N THR A 53 -14.23 28.08 2.36
CA THR A 53 -14.31 29.52 2.08
C THR A 53 -15.34 29.86 1.00
N THR A 54 -15.92 28.85 0.35
CA THR A 54 -16.85 29.01 -0.76
C THR A 54 -17.97 27.98 -0.70
N ASP A 55 -19.19 28.41 -1.00
CA ASP A 55 -20.35 27.53 -1.20
C ASP A 55 -20.68 27.55 -2.69
N HIS A 56 -20.38 26.46 -3.38
CA HIS A 56 -20.50 26.39 -4.84
C HIS A 56 -21.94 26.51 -5.33
N THR A 57 -22.92 26.17 -4.48
CA THR A 57 -24.35 26.30 -4.83
C THR A 57 -24.80 27.75 -5.00
N LYS A 58 -24.02 28.72 -4.51
CA LYS A 58 -24.33 30.16 -4.56
C LYS A 58 -23.76 30.88 -5.77
N HIS A 59 -22.93 30.22 -6.58
CA HIS A 59 -22.31 30.86 -7.74
C HIS A 59 -23.19 30.73 -8.97
N GLU A 60 -23.68 31.85 -9.50
CA GLU A 60 -24.55 31.89 -10.69
C GLU A 60 -23.92 31.20 -11.91
N ILE A 61 -22.60 31.24 -12.05
CA ILE A 61 -21.88 30.56 -13.14
C ILE A 61 -22.05 29.03 -13.12
N LEU A 62 -22.33 28.44 -11.96
CA LEU A 62 -22.56 27.00 -11.77
C LEU A 62 -24.05 26.62 -11.80
N GLN A 63 -24.95 27.59 -11.93
CA GLN A 63 -26.40 27.38 -12.00
C GLN A 63 -26.93 27.41 -13.45
N LYS A 64 -26.03 27.52 -14.43
CA LYS A 64 -26.36 27.57 -15.85
C LYS A 64 -26.57 26.16 -16.41
N PRO A 65 -27.39 25.98 -17.45
CA PRO A 65 -27.44 24.72 -18.18
C PRO A 65 -26.09 24.45 -18.86
N PHE A 66 -25.57 23.24 -18.67
CA PHE A 66 -24.30 22.79 -19.25
C PHE A 66 -24.54 21.80 -20.40
N MET A 67 -23.84 22.00 -21.51
CA MET A 67 -23.89 21.14 -22.71
C MET A 67 -22.74 20.14 -22.78
N SER A 68 -21.65 20.39 -22.05
CA SER A 68 -20.45 19.57 -22.10
C SER A 68 -19.63 19.62 -20.81
N GLY A 69 -18.70 18.68 -20.67
CA GLY A 69 -17.72 18.69 -19.59
C GLY A 69 -16.77 19.88 -19.68
N GLU A 70 -16.43 20.31 -20.91
CA GLU A 70 -15.59 21.48 -21.14
C GLU A 70 -16.21 22.75 -20.55
N GLU A 71 -17.51 22.98 -20.76
CA GLU A 71 -18.21 24.14 -20.20
C GLU A 71 -18.20 24.14 -18.67
N VAL A 72 -18.39 22.97 -18.03
CA VAL A 72 -18.25 22.82 -16.58
C VAL A 72 -16.84 23.21 -16.13
N THR A 73 -15.82 22.77 -16.85
CA THR A 73 -14.43 23.10 -16.54
C THR A 73 -14.16 24.60 -16.73
N GLN A 74 -14.65 25.22 -17.81
CA GLN A 74 -14.50 26.67 -18.02
C GLN A 74 -15.20 27.48 -16.91
N ALA A 75 -16.38 27.06 -16.47
CA ALA A 75 -17.06 27.67 -15.32
C ALA A 75 -16.19 27.61 -14.05
N CYS A 76 -15.55 26.47 -13.77
CA CYS A 76 -14.61 26.33 -12.64
C CYS A 76 -13.40 27.27 -12.78
N LEU A 77 -12.83 27.37 -14.00
CA LEU A 77 -11.61 28.15 -14.27
C LEU A 77 -11.82 29.66 -14.20
N SER A 78 -13.07 30.13 -14.28
CA SER A 78 -13.40 31.55 -14.03
C SER A 78 -12.99 32.04 -12.64
N CYS A 79 -12.93 31.15 -11.65
CA CYS A 79 -12.49 31.42 -10.28
C CYS A 79 -11.18 30.71 -9.92
N HIS A 80 -10.87 29.57 -10.57
CA HIS A 80 -9.70 28.73 -10.29
C HIS A 80 -8.71 28.72 -11.46
N SER A 81 -8.30 29.90 -11.94
CA SER A 81 -7.56 30.10 -13.20
C SER A 81 -6.31 29.21 -13.34
N GLU A 82 -5.58 28.96 -12.25
CA GLU A 82 -4.34 28.19 -12.27
C GLU A 82 -4.54 26.67 -12.09
N ALA A 83 -5.73 26.22 -11.68
CA ALA A 83 -5.93 24.85 -11.21
C ALA A 83 -5.67 23.82 -12.32
N SER A 84 -6.21 24.05 -13.52
CA SER A 84 -5.98 23.16 -14.67
C SER A 84 -4.50 23.14 -15.10
N ALA A 85 -3.86 24.31 -15.19
CA ALA A 85 -2.45 24.41 -15.55
C ALA A 85 -1.51 23.73 -14.53
N GLN A 86 -1.84 23.80 -13.24
CA GLN A 86 -1.15 23.06 -12.19
C GLN A 86 -1.36 21.55 -12.34
N PHE A 87 -2.61 21.12 -12.53
CA PHE A 87 -2.96 19.70 -12.60
C PHE A 87 -2.35 19.00 -13.82
N HIS A 88 -2.28 19.70 -14.96
CA HIS A 88 -1.63 19.21 -16.18
C HIS A 88 -0.16 18.81 -16.00
N LYS A 89 0.52 19.36 -14.98
CA LYS A 89 1.91 19.03 -14.66
C LYS A 89 2.05 17.78 -13.78
N THR A 90 0.95 17.18 -13.37
CA THR A 90 0.95 16.04 -12.43
C THR A 90 0.82 14.70 -13.15
N ILE A 91 1.28 13.63 -12.51
CA ILE A 91 1.10 12.26 -12.99
C ILE A 91 -0.37 11.85 -13.13
N HIS A 92 -1.31 12.50 -12.42
CA HIS A 92 -2.74 12.19 -12.55
C HIS A 92 -3.32 12.66 -13.89
N TRP A 93 -2.67 13.63 -14.54
CA TRP A 93 -2.98 14.06 -15.90
C TRP A 93 -2.06 13.39 -16.93
N THR A 94 -0.75 13.46 -16.74
CA THR A 94 0.19 12.97 -17.78
C THR A 94 0.22 11.45 -17.85
N TRP A 95 -0.10 10.77 -16.74
CA TRP A 95 0.16 9.34 -16.54
C TRP A 95 1.62 8.93 -16.81
N LEU A 96 2.55 9.88 -16.79
CA LEU A 96 3.99 9.68 -16.96
C LEU A 96 4.71 9.93 -15.64
N ALA A 97 5.74 9.13 -15.38
CA ALA A 97 6.54 9.23 -14.17
C ALA A 97 7.53 10.41 -14.18
N SER A 98 7.98 10.84 -15.36
CA SER A 98 9.00 11.89 -15.54
C SER A 98 8.44 13.25 -15.96
N GLY A 99 7.13 13.38 -16.19
CA GLY A 99 6.50 14.63 -16.65
C GLY A 99 6.88 15.08 -18.07
N ASP A 100 7.91 14.48 -18.68
CA ASP A 100 8.35 14.73 -20.05
C ASP A 100 7.88 13.61 -21.00
N LYS A 101 7.21 14.00 -22.09
CA LYS A 101 6.76 13.07 -23.13
C LYS A 101 7.92 12.47 -23.94
N LYS A 102 9.14 13.00 -23.85
CA LYS A 102 10.31 12.41 -24.51
C LYS A 102 10.85 11.19 -23.78
N ASP A 103 10.58 11.08 -22.48
CA ASP A 103 11.06 10.02 -21.60
C ASP A 103 9.92 9.04 -21.26
N MET A 104 9.19 8.57 -22.29
CA MET A 104 8.03 7.66 -22.16
C MET A 104 8.35 6.31 -21.51
N LYS A 105 9.54 6.10 -20.97
CA LYS A 105 9.97 4.87 -20.32
C LYS A 105 9.01 4.43 -19.21
N TYR A 106 8.53 5.37 -18.39
CA TYR A 106 7.77 5.06 -17.18
C TYR A 106 6.43 5.79 -17.05
N GLY A 107 5.43 5.08 -16.51
CA GLY A 107 4.07 5.57 -16.30
C GLY A 107 3.03 4.84 -17.15
N LYS A 108 1.75 4.97 -16.79
CA LYS A 108 0.64 4.28 -17.50
C LYS A 108 0.51 4.70 -18.97
N ALA A 109 0.89 5.94 -19.31
CA ALA A 109 0.90 6.43 -20.68
C ALA A 109 2.25 6.21 -21.39
N GLY A 110 3.22 5.59 -20.72
CA GLY A 110 4.51 5.25 -21.28
C GLY A 110 4.62 3.76 -21.64
N TYR A 111 5.84 3.25 -21.69
CA TYR A 111 6.19 1.86 -21.95
C TYR A 111 6.02 0.95 -20.74
N SER A 112 5.48 1.45 -19.62
CA SER A 112 5.25 0.62 -18.44
C SER A 112 4.16 -0.41 -18.70
N VAL A 113 4.54 -1.66 -18.52
CA VAL A 113 3.61 -2.79 -18.53
C VAL A 113 3.37 -3.28 -17.11
N ASN A 114 2.20 -3.87 -16.88
CA ASN A 114 1.90 -4.67 -15.71
C ASN A 114 1.46 -6.07 -16.14
N ASN A 115 1.12 -6.93 -15.19
CA ASN A 115 0.59 -8.27 -15.48
C ASN A 115 -0.91 -8.41 -15.16
N PHE A 116 -1.65 -7.31 -15.23
CA PHE A 116 -3.11 -7.24 -15.15
C PHE A 116 -3.70 -6.97 -16.54
N CYS A 117 -4.06 -5.71 -16.83
CA CYS A 117 -4.51 -5.26 -18.14
C CYS A 117 -3.33 -4.91 -19.08
N ILE A 118 -2.10 -5.27 -18.68
CA ILE A 118 -0.87 -5.12 -19.45
C ILE A 118 -0.45 -3.67 -19.65
N SER A 119 -1.10 -2.90 -20.52
CA SER A 119 -0.70 -1.54 -20.90
C SER A 119 -1.94 -0.63 -21.04
N ALA A 120 -1.74 0.68 -20.92
CA ALA A 120 -2.76 1.64 -21.35
C ALA A 120 -2.48 2.22 -22.75
N ASN A 121 -1.40 1.75 -23.42
CA ASN A 121 -1.08 2.01 -24.82
C ASN A 121 -1.04 3.50 -25.14
N ALA A 122 -0.26 4.26 -24.37
CA ALA A 122 -0.20 5.72 -24.49
C ALA A 122 -1.58 6.42 -24.46
N MET A 123 -2.52 5.89 -23.67
CA MET A 123 -3.92 6.34 -23.57
C MET A 123 -4.83 5.97 -24.75
N GLU A 124 -4.38 5.11 -25.67
CA GLU A 124 -5.21 4.60 -26.77
C GLU A 124 -6.14 3.46 -26.35
N ASP A 125 -5.84 2.75 -25.27
CA ASP A 125 -6.80 1.81 -24.69
C ASP A 125 -7.89 2.54 -23.89
N LYS A 126 -8.93 3.00 -24.59
CA LYS A 126 -9.94 3.95 -24.07
C LYS A 126 -10.70 3.44 -22.84
N SER A 127 -10.82 2.12 -22.65
CA SER A 127 -11.41 1.57 -21.41
C SER A 127 -10.62 1.93 -20.15
N CYS A 128 -9.31 2.15 -20.26
CA CYS A 128 -8.45 2.58 -19.15
C CYS A 128 -8.77 4.00 -18.70
N LEU A 129 -9.22 4.86 -19.62
CA LEU A 129 -9.49 6.29 -19.38
C LEU A 129 -10.70 6.55 -18.48
N LYS A 130 -11.49 5.52 -18.16
CA LYS A 130 -12.48 5.58 -17.07
C LYS A 130 -11.84 6.05 -15.76
N CYS A 131 -10.56 5.74 -15.54
CA CYS A 131 -9.78 6.19 -14.38
C CYS A 131 -8.93 7.45 -14.63
N HIS A 132 -8.96 8.04 -15.82
CA HIS A 132 -8.25 9.29 -16.13
C HIS A 132 -9.06 10.50 -15.64
N ALA A 133 -8.40 11.57 -15.20
CA ALA A 133 -9.06 12.76 -14.64
C ALA A 133 -9.42 13.81 -15.71
N GLY A 134 -9.77 13.36 -16.91
CA GLY A 134 -10.23 14.21 -18.01
C GLY A 134 -11.63 13.87 -18.47
N TRP A 135 -12.25 14.82 -19.17
CA TRP A 135 -13.50 14.63 -19.88
C TRP A 135 -13.24 13.93 -21.21
N ASN A 136 -14.15 13.02 -21.57
CA ASN A 136 -14.05 12.18 -22.77
C ASN A 136 -12.63 11.59 -23.01
N GLY A 137 -11.98 11.15 -21.94
CA GLY A 137 -10.55 10.81 -21.97
C GLY A 137 -9.68 12.01 -21.60
N VAL A 138 -9.15 12.71 -22.61
CA VAL A 138 -8.34 13.94 -22.45
C VAL A 138 -8.80 15.09 -23.34
N ASP A 139 -9.73 14.84 -24.26
CA ASP A 139 -10.05 15.75 -25.37
C ASP A 139 -10.80 17.00 -24.92
N GLU A 140 -11.61 16.89 -23.87
CA GLU A 140 -12.44 17.98 -23.32
C GLU A 140 -11.84 18.56 -22.01
N GLY A 141 -10.53 18.40 -21.82
CA GLY A 141 -9.79 18.98 -20.70
C GLY A 141 -10.01 18.27 -19.35
N VAL A 142 -9.61 18.96 -18.27
CA VAL A 142 -9.61 18.41 -16.89
C VAL A 142 -11.02 18.26 -16.36
N ASN A 143 -11.35 17.07 -15.85
CA ASN A 143 -12.59 16.84 -15.12
C ASN A 143 -12.37 17.07 -13.61
N CYS A 144 -12.62 18.31 -13.17
CA CYS A 144 -12.50 18.71 -11.77
C CYS A 144 -13.40 17.88 -10.83
N LEU A 145 -14.55 17.44 -11.33
CA LEU A 145 -15.56 16.71 -10.55
C LEU A 145 -15.18 15.27 -10.23
N LYS A 146 -14.23 14.65 -10.96
CA LYS A 146 -13.72 13.31 -10.59
C LYS A 146 -13.18 13.27 -9.17
N CYS A 147 -12.52 14.35 -8.74
CA CYS A 147 -11.97 14.44 -7.39
C CYS A 147 -12.87 15.24 -6.44
N HIS A 148 -13.57 16.25 -6.94
CA HIS A 148 -14.29 17.23 -6.11
C HIS A 148 -15.81 17.05 -6.06
N GLY A 149 -16.41 16.32 -7.00
CA GLY A 149 -17.84 16.05 -7.03
C GLY A 149 -18.24 15.11 -5.90
N THR A 150 -19.26 15.47 -5.14
CA THR A 150 -19.71 14.65 -3.99
C THR A 150 -20.84 13.68 -4.35
N GLU A 151 -21.47 13.90 -5.50
CA GLU A 151 -22.52 13.06 -6.05
C GLU A 151 -21.99 12.19 -7.19
N LYS A 152 -22.43 10.93 -7.21
CA LYS A 152 -22.14 10.02 -8.32
C LYS A 152 -23.15 10.27 -9.43
N PHE A 153 -22.67 10.82 -10.54
CA PHE A 153 -23.50 11.18 -11.68
C PHE A 153 -22.86 10.70 -12.99
N ASN A 154 -23.66 10.21 -13.94
CA ASN A 154 -23.15 9.73 -15.23
C ASN A 154 -23.10 10.87 -16.25
N TYR A 155 -22.17 11.80 -16.04
CA TYR A 155 -21.98 12.96 -16.92
C TYR A 155 -21.77 12.58 -18.39
N LYS A 156 -21.12 11.44 -18.66
CA LYS A 156 -20.86 11.02 -20.05
C LYS A 156 -22.17 10.74 -20.80
N GLU A 157 -23.06 9.96 -20.17
CA GLU A 157 -24.37 9.64 -20.73
C GLU A 157 -25.21 10.91 -20.85
N ALA A 158 -25.32 11.69 -19.76
CA ALA A 158 -26.07 12.93 -19.76
C ALA A 158 -25.64 13.92 -20.87
N PHE A 159 -24.34 14.16 -21.05
CA PHE A 159 -23.88 15.05 -22.11
C PHE A 159 -24.05 14.46 -23.52
N THR A 160 -23.97 13.14 -23.68
CA THR A 160 -24.28 12.47 -24.96
C THR A 160 -25.74 12.69 -25.33
N ASP A 161 -26.64 12.51 -24.36
CA ASP A 161 -28.08 12.66 -24.55
C ASP A 161 -28.46 14.13 -24.81
N ILE A 162 -27.93 15.06 -24.02
CA ILE A 162 -28.12 16.51 -24.24
C ILE A 162 -27.71 16.91 -25.66
N GLN A 163 -26.56 16.44 -26.14
CA GLN A 163 -26.09 16.76 -27.49
C GLN A 163 -26.94 16.13 -28.59
N ALA A 164 -27.49 14.93 -28.36
CA ALA A 164 -28.39 14.27 -29.29
C ALA A 164 -29.74 15.00 -29.37
N PHE A 165 -30.35 15.31 -28.23
CA PHE A 165 -31.63 16.02 -28.17
C PHE A 165 -31.54 17.47 -28.64
N ALA A 166 -30.40 18.14 -28.46
CA ALA A 166 -30.18 19.48 -29.00
C ALA A 166 -30.18 19.54 -30.53
N GLN A 167 -29.96 18.42 -31.21
CA GLN A 167 -30.02 18.30 -32.67
C GLN A 167 -31.40 17.88 -33.18
N ASP A 168 -32.33 17.60 -32.27
CA ASP A 168 -33.71 17.26 -32.59
C ASP A 168 -34.59 18.52 -32.52
N ASP A 169 -35.44 18.69 -33.53
CA ASP A 169 -36.36 19.81 -33.61
C ASP A 169 -37.65 19.58 -32.81
N ASP A 170 -37.89 18.34 -32.36
CA ASP A 170 -39.07 17.96 -31.62
C ASP A 170 -39.17 18.65 -30.23
N PRO A 171 -40.34 19.24 -29.88
CA PRO A 171 -40.52 19.89 -28.58
C PRO A 171 -40.36 18.95 -27.37
N GLU A 172 -40.69 17.66 -27.48
CA GLU A 172 -40.53 16.69 -26.39
C GLU A 172 -39.04 16.45 -26.12
N SER A 173 -38.23 16.33 -27.18
CA SER A 173 -36.77 16.24 -27.08
C SER A 173 -36.15 17.44 -26.35
N LYS A 174 -36.69 18.65 -26.55
CA LYS A 174 -36.23 19.86 -25.84
C LYS A 174 -36.58 19.83 -24.35
N GLU A 175 -37.78 19.37 -23.99
CA GLU A 175 -38.19 19.22 -22.60
C GLU A 175 -37.31 18.20 -21.87
N ILE A 176 -37.05 17.04 -22.49
CA ILE A 176 -36.15 16.01 -21.93
C ILE A 176 -34.72 16.57 -21.76
N MET A 177 -34.21 17.32 -22.74
CA MET A 177 -32.90 17.95 -22.64
C MET A 177 -32.81 18.91 -21.44
N GLU A 178 -33.83 19.75 -21.23
CA GLU A 178 -33.89 20.70 -20.10
C GLU A 178 -33.92 19.96 -18.75
N GLU A 179 -34.64 18.84 -18.65
CA GLU A 179 -34.65 17.98 -17.46
C GLU A 179 -33.25 17.43 -17.16
N ILE A 180 -32.57 16.85 -18.16
CA ILE A 180 -31.21 16.31 -18.00
C ILE A 180 -30.23 17.43 -17.64
N GLN A 181 -30.36 18.63 -18.23
CA GLN A 181 -29.53 19.79 -17.88
C GLN A 181 -29.74 20.23 -16.43
N ALA A 182 -30.98 20.20 -15.92
CA ALA A 182 -31.27 20.51 -14.52
C ALA A 182 -30.61 19.50 -13.57
N GLU A 183 -30.62 18.21 -13.92
CA GLU A 183 -29.92 17.17 -13.16
C GLU A 183 -28.40 17.38 -13.16
N VAL A 184 -27.81 17.68 -14.32
CA VAL A 184 -26.38 18.01 -14.46
C VAL A 184 -26.03 19.22 -13.58
N THR A 185 -26.82 20.29 -13.66
CA THR A 185 -26.58 21.53 -12.90
C THR A 185 -26.60 21.26 -11.39
N ASN A 186 -27.57 20.48 -10.92
CA ASN A 186 -27.65 20.06 -9.52
C ASN A 186 -26.42 19.25 -9.09
N ALA A 187 -25.94 18.32 -9.93
CA ALA A 187 -24.78 17.51 -9.64
C ALA A 187 -23.47 18.31 -9.65
N VAL A 188 -23.30 19.23 -10.61
CA VAL A 188 -22.14 20.14 -10.72
C VAL A 188 -22.02 21.05 -9.49
N GLY A 189 -23.13 21.53 -8.94
CA GLY A 189 -23.13 22.39 -7.75
C GLY A 189 -22.64 21.70 -6.46
N LYS A 190 -22.64 20.36 -6.42
CA LYS A 190 -22.30 19.57 -5.22
C LYS A 190 -20.80 19.25 -5.13
N ILE A 191 -20.01 20.29 -4.86
CA ILE A 191 -18.54 20.26 -4.81
C ILE A 191 -18.01 20.31 -3.36
N ALA A 192 -17.00 19.50 -3.06
CA ALA A 192 -16.28 19.55 -1.78
C ALA A 192 -14.79 19.17 -1.91
N LEU A 193 -14.08 19.16 -0.77
CA LEU A 193 -12.77 18.53 -0.68
C LEU A 193 -12.89 17.01 -0.92
N PRO A 194 -11.93 16.38 -1.63
CA PRO A 194 -12.02 14.96 -1.96
C PRO A 194 -12.13 14.05 -0.73
N GLY A 195 -13.13 13.18 -0.74
CA GLY A 195 -13.30 12.08 0.21
C GLY A 195 -12.67 10.78 -0.28
N ARG A 196 -12.76 9.71 0.54
CA ARG A 196 -12.24 8.38 0.17
C ARG A 196 -12.96 7.78 -1.04
N ASN A 197 -14.26 8.07 -1.20
CA ASN A 197 -15.06 7.65 -2.35
C ASN A 197 -14.54 8.25 -3.67
N ASN A 198 -14.11 9.51 -3.68
CA ASN A 198 -13.56 10.17 -4.87
C ASN A 198 -12.30 9.48 -5.37
N CYS A 199 -11.31 9.33 -4.48
CA CYS A 199 -10.06 8.63 -4.80
C CYS A 199 -10.32 7.15 -5.14
N GLY A 200 -11.24 6.53 -4.37
CA GLY A 200 -11.59 5.12 -4.46
C GLY A 200 -12.22 4.71 -5.78
N GLU A 201 -12.91 5.61 -6.48
CA GLU A 201 -13.53 5.28 -7.77
C GLU A 201 -12.53 4.76 -8.80
N CYS A 202 -11.27 5.23 -8.71
CA CYS A 202 -10.17 4.75 -9.53
C CYS A 202 -9.24 3.80 -8.76
N HIS A 203 -8.85 4.16 -7.54
CA HIS A 203 -7.81 3.43 -6.80
C HIS A 203 -8.27 2.08 -6.23
N PHE A 204 -9.57 1.92 -5.93
CA PHE A 204 -10.13 0.67 -5.41
C PHE A 204 -10.50 -0.31 -6.53
N LYS A 205 -10.75 0.21 -7.74
CA LYS A 205 -11.27 -0.56 -8.89
C LYS A 205 -10.26 -0.78 -10.02
N GLY A 206 -9.00 -0.38 -9.81
CA GLY A 206 -7.93 -0.53 -10.80
C GLY A 206 -7.67 -2.00 -11.18
N GLY A 207 -7.27 -2.25 -12.43
CA GLY A 207 -7.08 -3.61 -12.95
C GLY A 207 -8.37 -4.29 -13.44
N GLY A 208 -9.43 -3.51 -13.62
CA GLY A 208 -10.69 -3.98 -14.22
C GLY A 208 -11.72 -4.50 -13.21
N GLY A 209 -11.64 -4.10 -11.95
CA GLY A 209 -12.61 -4.45 -10.92
C GLY A 209 -12.17 -4.10 -9.49
N ASP A 210 -13.13 -4.11 -8.57
CA ASP A 210 -12.91 -3.83 -7.15
C ASP A 210 -11.96 -4.84 -6.48
N GLY A 211 -10.97 -4.33 -5.74
CA GLY A 211 -9.98 -5.10 -5.00
C GLY A 211 -8.97 -5.87 -5.88
N VAL A 212 -9.01 -5.71 -7.21
CA VAL A 212 -8.19 -6.52 -8.13
C VAL A 212 -6.69 -6.27 -7.95
N LYS A 213 -6.26 -5.00 -7.95
CA LYS A 213 -4.85 -4.64 -8.14
C LYS A 213 -4.04 -4.58 -6.84
N HIS A 214 -4.25 -3.58 -5.99
CA HIS A 214 -3.42 -3.35 -4.78
C HIS A 214 -3.67 -4.39 -3.67
N GLY A 215 -4.93 -4.80 -3.48
CA GLY A 215 -5.33 -5.79 -2.47
C GLY A 215 -5.51 -5.22 -1.06
N ASP A 216 -4.81 -4.15 -0.71
CA ASP A 216 -5.04 -3.34 0.51
C ASP A 216 -5.90 -2.09 0.25
N LEU A 217 -6.40 -1.93 -0.99
CA LEU A 217 -7.30 -0.86 -1.40
C LEU A 217 -8.50 -1.44 -2.16
N ASP A 218 -9.68 -1.34 -1.58
CA ASP A 218 -10.96 -1.80 -2.15
C ASP A 218 -12.14 -0.97 -1.60
N THR A 219 -13.34 -1.17 -2.15
CA THR A 219 -14.54 -0.38 -1.80
C THR A 219 -14.93 -0.41 -0.31
N SER A 220 -14.51 -1.41 0.45
CA SER A 220 -14.74 -1.46 1.91
C SER A 220 -14.06 -0.30 2.66
N LEU A 221 -13.06 0.35 2.06
CA LEU A 221 -12.39 1.53 2.60
C LEU A 221 -13.11 2.85 2.33
N MET A 222 -14.28 2.83 1.68
CA MET A 222 -15.11 4.04 1.58
C MET A 222 -15.62 4.48 2.97
N LYS A 223 -16.08 3.53 3.78
CA LYS A 223 -16.55 3.73 5.16
C LYS A 223 -16.10 2.57 6.06
N PRO A 224 -14.77 2.41 6.27
CA PRO A 224 -14.25 1.29 7.04
C PRO A 224 -14.49 1.50 8.53
N ASN A 225 -14.43 0.43 9.30
CA ASN A 225 -14.24 0.54 10.74
C ASN A 225 -12.73 0.48 11.09
N LYS A 226 -12.41 0.77 12.34
CA LYS A 226 -11.05 0.80 12.90
C LYS A 226 -10.36 -0.55 12.83
N ILE A 227 -11.12 -1.65 12.85
CA ILE A 227 -10.56 -3.00 12.71
C ILE A 227 -9.96 -3.17 11.31
N LEU A 228 -10.63 -2.67 10.28
CA LEU A 228 -10.15 -2.72 8.90
C LEU A 228 -9.01 -1.74 8.65
N ASP A 229 -9.12 -0.49 9.09
CA ASP A 229 -8.00 0.45 9.03
C ASP A 229 -8.08 1.47 10.17
N VAL A 230 -7.06 1.52 11.02
CA VAL A 230 -7.08 2.39 12.21
C VAL A 230 -7.04 3.89 11.88
N HIS A 231 -6.55 4.27 10.70
CA HIS A 231 -6.46 5.67 10.27
C HIS A 231 -7.74 6.10 9.56
N MET A 232 -8.28 5.25 8.69
CA MET A 232 -9.48 5.57 7.89
C MET A 232 -10.80 5.19 8.56
N GLY A 233 -10.76 4.41 9.65
CA GLY A 233 -11.95 3.95 10.38
C GLY A 233 -12.87 5.09 10.82
N THR A 234 -14.15 5.02 10.47
CA THR A 234 -15.17 6.04 10.79
C THR A 234 -15.51 6.10 12.28
N ASP A 235 -15.21 5.03 13.01
CA ASP A 235 -15.28 4.87 14.47
C ASP A 235 -13.94 5.22 15.16
N GLY A 236 -13.03 5.88 14.44
CA GLY A 236 -11.72 6.31 14.90
C GLY A 236 -11.33 7.69 14.35
N GLU A 237 -10.17 7.77 13.71
CA GLU A 237 -9.61 9.03 13.19
C GLU A 237 -10.27 9.52 11.89
N ASP A 238 -10.99 8.64 11.17
CA ASP A 238 -11.74 8.93 9.93
C ASP A 238 -10.96 9.74 8.89
N PHE A 239 -9.69 9.38 8.65
CA PHE A 239 -8.85 10.09 7.68
C PHE A 239 -9.39 9.97 6.25
N SER A 240 -9.42 11.09 5.52
CA SER A 240 -9.47 11.09 4.06
C SER A 240 -8.10 10.73 3.48
N CYS A 241 -8.04 10.34 2.20
CA CYS A 241 -6.78 10.03 1.53
C CYS A 241 -5.81 11.22 1.56
N THR A 242 -6.34 12.42 1.32
CA THR A 242 -5.61 13.71 1.31
C THR A 242 -4.97 14.09 2.64
N ARG A 243 -5.33 13.40 3.73
CA ARG A 243 -4.72 13.60 5.04
C ARG A 243 -3.28 13.11 5.09
N CYS A 244 -3.02 11.94 4.48
CA CYS A 244 -1.69 11.33 4.36
C CYS A 244 -1.02 11.73 3.04
N HIS A 245 -1.78 11.63 1.94
CA HIS A 245 -1.40 12.10 0.62
C HIS A 245 -1.55 13.61 0.53
N THR A 246 -0.67 14.34 1.22
CA THR A 246 -0.70 15.81 1.24
C THR A 246 -0.59 16.37 -0.16
N THR A 247 -1.50 17.29 -0.49
CA THR A 247 -1.60 17.89 -1.82
C THR A 247 -1.26 19.36 -1.76
N THR A 248 -0.32 19.80 -2.59
CA THR A 248 0.03 21.22 -2.77
C THR A 248 0.01 21.53 -4.26
N ASN A 249 -0.68 22.60 -4.66
CA ASN A 249 -0.84 22.99 -6.08
C ASN A 249 -1.31 21.81 -6.97
N HIS A 250 -2.31 21.07 -6.49
CA HIS A 250 -2.84 19.85 -7.11
C HIS A 250 -1.84 18.68 -7.28
N ASN A 251 -0.58 18.85 -6.88
CA ASN A 251 0.40 17.78 -6.84
C ASN A 251 0.19 16.95 -5.56
N ILE A 252 -0.32 15.73 -5.73
CA ILE A 252 -0.64 14.81 -4.64
C ILE A 252 0.62 14.05 -4.25
N ALA A 253 1.08 14.21 -3.02
CA ALA A 253 2.22 13.47 -2.51
C ALA A 253 1.96 11.95 -2.52
N GLY A 254 2.96 11.19 -2.96
CA GLY A 254 2.86 9.75 -3.12
C GLY A 254 4.10 9.18 -3.80
N ARG A 255 4.15 7.86 -3.97
CA ARG A 255 5.29 7.17 -4.58
C ARG A 255 5.06 6.95 -6.08
N VAL A 256 6.08 7.22 -6.88
CA VAL A 256 6.24 6.63 -8.21
C VAL A 256 7.41 5.66 -8.11
N TYR A 257 7.14 4.36 -7.97
CA TYR A 257 8.13 3.38 -7.47
C TYR A 257 9.41 3.19 -8.30
N THR A 258 9.49 3.79 -9.48
CA THR A 258 10.75 3.91 -10.26
C THR A 258 11.75 4.85 -9.58
N ASN A 259 11.29 5.77 -8.72
CA ASN A 259 12.09 6.61 -7.84
C ASN A 259 11.55 6.54 -6.39
N PRO A 260 12.39 6.69 -5.35
CA PRO A 260 11.88 6.82 -3.99
C PRO A 260 10.98 8.05 -3.87
N ALA A 261 9.91 7.96 -3.08
CA ALA A 261 8.97 9.07 -2.88
C ALA A 261 9.52 10.21 -2.01
N VAL A 262 10.57 9.92 -1.25
CA VAL A 262 11.31 10.85 -0.40
C VAL A 262 12.77 10.38 -0.35
N GLU A 263 13.72 11.32 -0.43
CA GLU A 263 15.15 11.04 -0.24
C GLU A 263 15.51 10.73 1.22
N SER A 264 14.66 11.14 2.18
CA SER A 264 14.83 10.84 3.60
C SER A 264 13.49 10.70 4.33
N SER A 265 13.42 9.79 5.31
CA SER A 265 12.23 9.56 6.16
C SER A 265 12.25 10.47 7.39
N LYS A 266 12.09 11.78 7.21
CA LYS A 266 12.09 12.75 8.31
C LYS A 266 10.71 12.84 8.97
N SER A 267 10.69 12.98 10.30
CA SER A 267 9.45 13.15 11.05
C SER A 267 8.90 14.56 10.91
N LEU A 268 7.57 14.75 10.86
CA LEU A 268 6.97 16.08 10.99
C LEU A 268 7.13 16.65 12.40
N LEU A 269 7.52 15.81 13.37
CA LEU A 269 7.90 16.26 14.71
C LEU A 269 9.19 17.10 14.66
N GLU A 270 9.97 16.97 13.58
CA GLU A 270 11.28 17.58 13.40
C GLU A 270 11.32 18.53 12.18
N ASP A 271 10.43 18.34 11.19
CA ASP A 271 10.36 19.12 9.95
C ASP A 271 8.90 19.29 9.45
N ASP A 272 8.33 20.48 9.65
CA ASP A 272 6.94 20.82 9.29
C ASP A 272 6.66 20.83 7.75
N LEU A 273 7.71 20.74 6.91
CA LEU A 273 7.60 20.81 5.45
C LEU A 273 7.67 19.44 4.76
N ALA A 274 7.89 18.35 5.49
CA ALA A 274 7.96 17.01 4.89
C ALA A 274 6.57 16.52 4.43
N PRO A 275 6.46 15.79 3.30
CA PRO A 275 5.23 15.09 2.94
C PRO A 275 4.83 14.07 4.01
N LYS A 276 3.54 14.00 4.34
CA LYS A 276 3.03 13.16 5.45
C LYS A 276 2.85 11.68 5.08
N ILE A 277 3.55 11.21 4.06
CA ILE A 277 3.33 9.92 3.40
C ILE A 277 4.01 8.73 4.10
N THR A 278 4.68 8.95 5.22
CA THR A 278 5.38 7.91 5.98
C THR A 278 4.80 7.76 7.38
N CYS A 279 4.96 6.60 8.02
CA CYS A 279 4.51 6.38 9.39
C CYS A 279 5.22 7.33 10.37
N ILE A 280 6.52 7.55 10.16
CA ILE A 280 7.40 8.38 11.01
C ILE A 280 6.97 9.85 10.98
N SER A 281 6.31 10.29 9.90
CA SER A 281 5.70 11.62 9.80
C SER A 281 4.77 11.91 10.99
N CYS A 282 4.07 10.91 11.55
CA CYS A 282 3.16 11.09 12.69
C CYS A 282 3.58 10.34 13.97
N HIS A 283 4.37 9.26 13.87
CA HIS A 283 4.59 8.30 14.96
C HIS A 283 5.99 8.30 15.59
N SER A 284 6.93 9.14 15.13
CA SER A 284 8.39 9.02 15.39
C SER A 284 8.98 7.70 14.88
N ASP A 285 10.31 7.59 14.91
CA ASP A 285 11.08 6.40 14.55
C ASP A 285 11.15 5.35 15.68
N ALA A 286 10.90 5.76 16.92
CA ALA A 286 10.83 4.91 18.11
C ALA A 286 9.47 4.99 18.84
N PRO A 287 8.36 4.55 18.22
CA PRO A 287 7.00 4.70 18.77
C PRO A 287 6.71 3.86 20.03
N HIS A 288 7.49 2.80 20.31
CA HIS A 288 7.20 1.83 21.36
C HIS A 288 7.81 2.25 22.71
N LYS A 289 7.02 2.94 23.54
CA LYS A 289 7.50 3.53 24.81
C LYS A 289 8.09 2.52 25.80
N ASN A 290 7.51 1.33 25.88
CA ASN A 290 7.83 0.32 26.89
C ASN A 290 8.52 -0.91 26.29
N ASP A 291 8.90 -0.85 25.02
CA ASP A 291 9.50 -1.97 24.30
C ASP A 291 10.61 -1.46 23.39
N SER A 292 11.80 -1.29 23.97
CA SER A 292 12.98 -0.85 23.21
C SER A 292 13.36 -1.83 22.11
N LYS A 293 13.08 -3.13 22.29
CA LYS A 293 13.35 -4.12 21.25
C LYS A 293 12.47 -3.95 20.03
N MET A 294 11.21 -3.57 20.19
CA MET A 294 10.39 -3.22 19.03
C MET A 294 10.88 -1.95 18.32
N ASN A 295 11.50 -1.00 19.04
CA ASN A 295 12.15 0.13 18.39
C ASN A 295 13.42 -0.28 17.64
N ASP A 296 14.26 -1.17 18.18
CA ASP A 296 15.44 -1.69 17.46
C ASP A 296 15.05 -2.39 16.12
N HIS A 297 13.83 -2.92 16.01
CA HIS A 297 13.36 -3.51 14.75
C HIS A 297 13.13 -2.48 13.64
N THR A 298 12.82 -1.22 13.95
CA THR A 298 12.48 -0.22 12.92
C THR A 298 13.68 0.16 12.03
N ASP A 299 14.89 -0.19 12.49
CA ASP A 299 16.14 -0.11 11.70
C ASP A 299 16.11 -1.00 10.46
N LYS A 300 15.45 -2.17 10.55
CA LYS A 300 15.49 -3.21 9.51
C LYS A 300 14.13 -3.75 9.10
N VAL A 301 13.06 -3.41 9.80
CA VAL A 301 11.68 -3.87 9.54
C VAL A 301 10.78 -2.65 9.43
N SER A 302 10.06 -2.55 8.32
CA SER A 302 9.09 -1.46 8.13
C SER A 302 7.92 -1.55 9.10
N CYS A 303 7.33 -0.41 9.47
CA CYS A 303 6.13 -0.38 10.30
C CYS A 303 4.99 -1.20 9.67
N GLN A 304 4.86 -1.12 8.34
CA GLN A 304 3.88 -1.86 7.56
C GLN A 304 4.02 -3.37 7.74
N ALA A 305 5.25 -3.90 7.78
CA ALA A 305 5.49 -5.34 7.90
C ALA A 305 4.86 -5.93 9.17
N CYS A 306 4.91 -5.18 10.28
CA CYS A 306 4.36 -5.57 11.57
C CYS A 306 2.88 -5.20 11.73
N HIS A 307 2.45 -4.07 11.18
CA HIS A 307 1.12 -3.50 11.43
C HIS A 307 0.08 -3.80 10.35
N ILE A 308 0.46 -4.45 9.25
CA ILE A 308 -0.48 -4.94 8.22
C ILE A 308 -0.29 -6.46 8.09
N PRO A 309 -0.87 -7.26 9.01
CA PRO A 309 -0.65 -8.70 9.06
C PRO A 309 -1.24 -9.41 7.84
N GLU A 310 -2.36 -8.90 7.32
CA GLU A 310 -3.10 -9.44 6.18
C GLU A 310 -3.78 -8.31 5.40
N TYR A 311 -3.88 -8.46 4.08
CA TYR A 311 -4.65 -7.59 3.19
C TYR A 311 -5.84 -8.34 2.57
N ALA A 312 -6.68 -7.66 1.78
CA ALA A 312 -7.91 -8.22 1.23
C ALA A 312 -8.83 -8.81 2.32
N ARG A 313 -8.94 -8.08 3.44
CA ARG A 313 -9.64 -8.54 4.66
C ARG A 313 -11.16 -8.51 4.55
N VAL A 314 -11.69 -7.74 3.59
CA VAL A 314 -13.13 -7.69 3.28
C VAL A 314 -13.40 -8.24 1.88
N ASN A 315 -12.81 -7.63 0.85
CA ASN A 315 -13.02 -8.03 -0.53
C ASN A 315 -11.87 -8.90 -1.06
N PRO A 316 -12.16 -9.95 -1.85
CA PRO A 316 -11.12 -10.76 -2.49
C PRO A 316 -10.26 -9.94 -3.45
N THR A 317 -8.98 -10.32 -3.52
CA THR A 317 -8.02 -9.74 -4.46
C THR A 317 -7.51 -10.78 -5.44
N LYS A 318 -7.22 -10.36 -6.68
CA LYS A 318 -6.71 -11.26 -7.72
C LYS A 318 -5.25 -11.57 -7.43
N MET A 319 -4.90 -12.84 -7.37
CA MET A 319 -3.55 -13.32 -7.07
C MET A 319 -2.81 -13.83 -8.31
N SER A 320 -3.56 -14.28 -9.32
CA SER A 320 -2.97 -14.55 -10.64
C SER A 320 -3.89 -14.23 -11.80
N TRP A 321 -3.27 -14.03 -12.97
CA TRP A 321 -3.95 -13.82 -14.24
C TRP A 321 -3.16 -14.45 -15.39
N ASP A 322 -3.71 -15.50 -15.99
CA ASP A 322 -3.15 -16.21 -17.14
C ASP A 322 -3.89 -15.84 -18.44
N TRP A 323 -3.27 -14.97 -19.23
CA TRP A 323 -3.79 -14.54 -20.53
C TRP A 323 -3.62 -15.60 -21.62
N ALA A 324 -2.73 -16.59 -21.46
CA ALA A 324 -2.57 -17.67 -22.42
C ALA A 324 -3.81 -18.59 -22.50
N LYS A 325 -4.68 -18.50 -21.49
CA LYS A 325 -5.99 -19.17 -21.46
C LYS A 325 -7.12 -18.33 -22.00
N ALA A 326 -6.87 -17.11 -22.48
CA ALA A 326 -7.91 -16.28 -23.06
C ALA A 326 -8.28 -16.78 -24.47
N GLY A 327 -9.53 -16.57 -24.86
CA GLY A 327 -10.04 -16.92 -26.19
C GLY A 327 -10.97 -18.13 -26.24
N ASP A 328 -11.08 -18.96 -25.19
CA ASP A 328 -12.00 -20.09 -25.26
C ASP A 328 -13.45 -19.59 -25.26
N LEU A 329 -14.22 -20.06 -26.26
CA LEU A 329 -15.63 -19.74 -26.47
C LEU A 329 -16.47 -20.99 -26.21
N LYS A 330 -17.70 -20.78 -25.75
CA LYS A 330 -18.70 -21.85 -25.61
C LYS A 330 -19.78 -21.61 -26.64
N ASP A 331 -19.95 -22.57 -27.55
CA ASP A 331 -20.91 -22.49 -28.67
C ASP A 331 -20.72 -21.22 -29.52
N GLY A 332 -19.46 -20.84 -29.76
CA GLY A 332 -19.09 -19.63 -30.51
C GLY A 332 -19.33 -18.31 -29.77
N LYS A 333 -19.73 -18.34 -28.48
CA LYS A 333 -19.99 -17.15 -27.68
C LYS A 333 -19.02 -17.04 -26.49
N PRO A 334 -18.65 -15.81 -26.09
CA PRO A 334 -17.84 -15.62 -24.91
C PRO A 334 -18.59 -16.03 -23.66
N TYR A 335 -17.87 -16.60 -22.69
CA TYR A 335 -18.43 -17.03 -21.42
C TYR A 335 -17.50 -16.64 -20.25
N HIS A 336 -18.03 -16.84 -19.05
CA HIS A 336 -17.27 -16.67 -17.82
C HIS A 336 -17.67 -17.72 -16.80
N THR A 337 -16.76 -17.99 -15.87
CA THR A 337 -16.98 -18.94 -14.77
C THR A 337 -16.62 -18.24 -13.47
N LYS A 338 -17.53 -18.30 -12.50
CA LYS A 338 -17.30 -17.78 -11.14
C LYS A 338 -16.74 -18.88 -10.25
N GLY A 339 -15.79 -18.50 -9.39
CA GLY A 339 -15.29 -19.36 -8.32
C GLY A 339 -16.08 -19.16 -7.02
N GLU A 340 -15.62 -19.83 -5.97
CA GLU A 340 -16.25 -19.86 -4.64
C GLU A 340 -16.35 -18.47 -3.97
N LEU A 341 -15.40 -17.58 -4.26
CA LEU A 341 -15.37 -16.22 -3.73
C LEU A 341 -16.29 -15.25 -4.51
N GLY A 342 -17.14 -15.76 -5.40
CA GLY A 342 -18.07 -14.97 -6.22
C GLY A 342 -17.40 -14.11 -7.30
N LYS A 343 -16.09 -14.28 -7.51
CA LYS A 343 -15.29 -13.60 -8.53
C LYS A 343 -15.11 -14.51 -9.74
N ASP A 344 -14.96 -13.91 -10.92
CA ASP A 344 -14.68 -14.68 -12.13
C ASP A 344 -13.27 -15.30 -12.06
N ILE A 345 -13.21 -16.62 -12.15
CA ILE A 345 -11.96 -17.41 -12.26
C ILE A 345 -11.60 -17.70 -13.72
N TYR A 346 -12.55 -17.49 -14.63
CA TYR A 346 -12.33 -17.52 -16.07
C TYR A 346 -13.24 -16.52 -16.78
N LYS A 347 -12.71 -15.86 -17.82
CA LYS A 347 -13.47 -15.05 -18.79
C LYS A 347 -12.84 -15.22 -20.16
N SER A 348 -13.62 -15.48 -21.21
CA SER A 348 -13.07 -15.60 -22.59
C SER A 348 -12.16 -14.42 -22.96
N ILE A 349 -12.57 -13.20 -22.63
CA ILE A 349 -11.84 -11.97 -22.94
C ILE A 349 -10.59 -11.72 -22.08
N LYS A 350 -10.32 -12.56 -21.06
CA LYS A 350 -9.26 -12.33 -20.07
C LYS A 350 -8.46 -13.58 -19.73
N GLY A 351 -8.95 -14.78 -20.01
CA GLY A 351 -8.33 -16.03 -19.59
C GLY A 351 -8.64 -16.37 -18.14
N GLN A 352 -7.70 -17.03 -17.47
CA GLN A 352 -7.90 -17.65 -16.15
C GLN A 352 -7.33 -16.76 -15.03
N MET A 353 -8.00 -16.75 -13.88
CA MET A 353 -7.64 -15.92 -12.73
C MET A 353 -7.81 -16.69 -11.42
N THR A 354 -6.97 -16.41 -10.43
CA THR A 354 -7.16 -16.87 -9.04
C THR A 354 -7.37 -15.70 -8.10
N TRP A 355 -8.09 -15.96 -7.02
CA TRP A 355 -8.50 -14.94 -6.06
C TRP A 355 -8.34 -15.46 -4.64
N GLU A 356 -7.95 -14.57 -3.72
CA GLU A 356 -7.78 -14.90 -2.31
C GLU A 356 -8.31 -13.77 -1.42
N LYS A 357 -8.56 -14.10 -0.14
CA LYS A 357 -8.95 -13.18 0.94
C LYS A 357 -8.05 -13.39 2.14
N ASN A 358 -7.91 -12.38 2.99
CA ASN A 358 -7.08 -12.43 4.21
C ASN A 358 -5.64 -12.87 3.89
N VAL A 359 -5.06 -12.26 2.86
CA VAL A 359 -3.81 -12.72 2.29
C VAL A 359 -2.64 -12.23 3.14
N VAL A 360 -1.77 -13.16 3.52
CA VAL A 360 -0.50 -12.85 4.18
C VAL A 360 0.47 -12.26 3.15
N PRO A 361 1.04 -11.06 3.38
CA PRO A 361 2.02 -10.48 2.45
C PRO A 361 3.27 -11.35 2.28
N GLU A 362 3.89 -11.26 1.11
CA GLU A 362 5.26 -11.72 0.91
C GLU A 362 6.24 -10.61 1.33
N TYR A 363 7.35 -10.96 1.96
CA TYR A 363 8.27 -10.00 2.55
C TYR A 363 9.59 -9.94 1.78
N PHE A 364 10.06 -8.74 1.48
CA PHE A 364 11.31 -8.50 0.75
C PHE A 364 12.10 -7.35 1.39
N TRP A 365 13.43 -7.37 1.23
CA TRP A 365 14.23 -6.18 1.46
C TRP A 365 13.87 -5.12 0.43
N SER A 366 13.65 -3.89 0.89
CA SER A 366 13.32 -2.76 0.02
C SER A 366 13.92 -1.46 0.54
N ASN A 367 14.64 -0.74 -0.31
CA ASN A 367 15.07 0.65 -0.11
C ASN A 367 14.01 1.67 -0.55
N GLY A 368 12.81 1.20 -0.91
CA GLY A 368 11.69 2.04 -1.35
C GLY A 368 11.59 2.23 -2.86
N THR A 369 12.52 1.69 -3.64
CA THR A 369 12.45 1.62 -5.11
C THR A 369 12.05 0.23 -5.60
N GLN A 370 11.60 0.15 -6.85
CA GLN A 370 11.33 -1.09 -7.55
C GLN A 370 11.99 -1.08 -8.93
N THR A 371 12.54 -2.22 -9.34
CA THR A 371 12.86 -2.43 -10.76
C THR A 371 11.56 -2.51 -11.55
N SER A 372 11.52 -1.91 -12.74
CA SER A 372 10.35 -1.97 -13.63
C SER A 372 10.81 -2.39 -15.02
N THR A 373 10.39 -3.59 -15.45
CA THR A 373 10.54 -4.04 -16.84
C THR A 373 9.47 -3.35 -17.68
N THR A 374 9.87 -2.73 -18.77
CA THR A 374 9.00 -2.02 -19.72
C THR A 374 8.80 -2.82 -21.01
N ALA A 375 7.95 -2.34 -21.90
CA ALA A 375 7.75 -2.94 -23.23
C ALA A 375 8.95 -2.79 -24.17
N GLU A 376 9.92 -1.91 -23.86
CA GLU A 376 11.17 -1.76 -24.64
C GLU A 376 12.31 -2.67 -24.14
N ASP A 377 12.20 -3.20 -22.92
CA ASP A 377 13.28 -3.98 -22.31
C ASP A 377 13.28 -5.43 -22.82
N ILE A 378 14.49 -5.94 -23.10
CA ILE A 378 14.70 -7.35 -23.45
C ILE A 378 14.56 -8.22 -22.20
N ILE A 379 13.82 -9.31 -22.33
CA ILE A 379 13.55 -10.31 -21.28
C ILE A 379 14.17 -11.67 -21.60
N ASP A 380 14.30 -12.50 -20.56
CA ASP A 380 14.59 -13.93 -20.70
C ASP A 380 13.29 -14.74 -20.48
N PRO A 381 12.65 -15.25 -21.54
CA PRO A 381 11.39 -15.98 -21.44
C PRO A 381 11.52 -17.38 -20.81
N SER A 382 12.75 -17.88 -20.59
CA SER A 382 12.98 -19.16 -19.91
C SER A 382 12.79 -19.08 -18.38
N THR A 383 12.70 -17.86 -17.84
CA THR A 383 12.55 -17.59 -16.41
C THR A 383 11.26 -16.81 -16.14
N VAL A 384 10.90 -16.67 -14.84
CA VAL A 384 9.79 -15.81 -14.45
C VAL A 384 10.24 -14.35 -14.53
N VAL A 385 9.67 -13.59 -15.46
CA VAL A 385 10.00 -12.18 -15.66
C VAL A 385 9.44 -11.34 -14.51
N LYS A 386 10.32 -10.61 -13.83
CA LYS A 386 9.97 -9.71 -12.75
C LYS A 386 9.59 -8.34 -13.32
N VAL A 387 8.33 -8.19 -13.72
CA VAL A 387 7.83 -6.93 -14.31
C VAL A 387 7.97 -5.77 -13.32
N SER A 388 7.64 -6.01 -12.05
CA SER A 388 7.94 -5.09 -10.95
C SER A 388 8.48 -5.86 -9.75
N HIS A 389 9.60 -5.43 -9.18
CA HIS A 389 10.22 -6.09 -8.03
C HIS A 389 10.90 -5.11 -7.09
N PRO A 390 10.77 -5.25 -5.76
CA PRO A 390 11.49 -4.42 -4.81
C PRO A 390 13.00 -4.55 -4.95
N VAL A 391 13.69 -3.41 -4.85
CA VAL A 391 15.16 -3.33 -4.80
C VAL A 391 15.58 -3.16 -3.35
N GLY A 392 16.56 -3.95 -2.92
CA GLY A 392 17.16 -3.84 -1.60
C GLY A 392 17.77 -5.15 -1.14
N ASP A 393 18.64 -5.07 -0.14
CA ASP A 393 19.24 -6.23 0.52
C ASP A 393 19.55 -5.95 2.00
N ALA A 394 19.99 -6.97 2.74
CA ALA A 394 20.23 -6.85 4.18
C ALA A 394 21.37 -5.89 4.56
N LYS A 395 22.36 -5.73 3.67
CA LYS A 395 23.56 -4.91 3.87
C LYS A 395 23.34 -3.45 3.49
N ASP A 396 22.38 -3.19 2.62
CA ASP A 396 21.96 -1.83 2.29
C ASP A 396 21.38 -1.13 3.55
N PRO A 397 21.97 0.01 3.97
CA PRO A 397 21.52 0.74 5.16
C PRO A 397 20.14 1.38 5.00
N ASP A 398 19.71 1.68 3.77
CA ASP A 398 18.40 2.28 3.49
C ASP A 398 17.29 1.24 3.37
N SER A 399 17.69 -0.03 3.18
CA SER A 399 16.78 -1.16 3.02
C SER A 399 16.15 -1.62 4.32
N ARG A 400 14.83 -1.82 4.28
CA ARG A 400 14.03 -2.45 5.33
C ARG A 400 13.21 -3.59 4.76
N ILE A 401 12.85 -4.56 5.60
CA ILE A 401 11.91 -5.62 5.27
C ILE A 401 10.51 -5.01 5.13
N PHE A 402 9.90 -5.18 3.96
CA PHE A 402 8.64 -4.55 3.59
C PHE A 402 7.63 -5.57 3.06
N PRO A 403 6.32 -5.44 3.36
CA PRO A 403 5.29 -6.36 2.88
C PRO A 403 4.81 -6.00 1.47
N PHE A 404 4.68 -7.01 0.62
CA PHE A 404 4.18 -6.90 -0.75
C PHE A 404 3.11 -7.93 -1.06
N LYS A 405 2.14 -7.52 -1.87
CA LYS A 405 1.37 -8.44 -2.72
C LYS A 405 2.21 -8.78 -3.94
N ILE A 406 2.40 -10.06 -4.22
CA ILE A 406 2.98 -10.53 -5.50
C ILE A 406 1.87 -11.11 -6.36
N HIS A 407 1.53 -10.38 -7.43
CA HIS A 407 0.62 -10.89 -8.45
C HIS A 407 1.41 -11.70 -9.49
N ARG A 408 0.94 -12.90 -9.82
CA ARG A 408 1.56 -13.81 -10.79
C ARG A 408 0.81 -13.77 -12.11
N GLY A 409 1.51 -13.61 -13.22
CA GLY A 409 0.91 -13.47 -14.54
C GLY A 409 1.44 -14.49 -15.55
N ASN A 410 0.75 -14.60 -16.67
CA ASN A 410 1.25 -15.19 -17.90
C ASN A 410 0.74 -14.32 -19.06
N GLN A 411 1.63 -13.60 -19.74
CA GLN A 411 1.27 -12.50 -20.64
C GLN A 411 2.09 -12.55 -21.93
N PRO A 412 1.61 -11.95 -23.03
CA PRO A 412 2.27 -12.07 -24.34
C PRO A 412 3.63 -11.38 -24.37
N TYR A 413 4.57 -11.98 -25.10
CA TYR A 413 5.89 -11.43 -25.42
C TYR A 413 6.25 -11.77 -26.87
N ASP A 414 7.12 -10.96 -27.47
CA ASP A 414 7.63 -11.15 -28.83
C ASP A 414 8.74 -12.20 -28.82
N LYS A 415 8.61 -13.24 -29.65
CA LYS A 415 9.59 -14.36 -29.68
C LYS A 415 10.95 -13.97 -30.25
N ILE A 416 10.98 -12.99 -31.15
CA ILE A 416 12.19 -12.58 -31.88
C ILE A 416 12.88 -11.44 -31.13
N ASN A 417 12.12 -10.39 -30.82
CA ASN A 417 12.64 -9.21 -30.11
C ASN A 417 12.84 -9.46 -28.62
N LYS A 418 12.19 -10.51 -28.07
CA LYS A 418 12.23 -10.88 -26.65
C LYS A 418 11.82 -9.72 -25.75
N THR A 419 10.78 -9.00 -26.12
CA THR A 419 10.19 -7.91 -25.33
C THR A 419 8.77 -8.28 -24.91
N LEU A 420 8.30 -7.72 -23.80
CA LEU A 420 6.87 -7.86 -23.43
C LEU A 420 6.02 -7.06 -24.42
N LEU A 421 4.89 -7.65 -24.85
CA LEU A 421 3.98 -7.01 -25.78
C LEU A 421 2.86 -6.26 -25.05
N ALA A 422 2.36 -5.20 -25.68
CA ALA A 422 1.35 -4.32 -25.14
C ALA A 422 0.09 -4.37 -26.03
N PRO A 423 -0.81 -5.35 -25.85
CA PRO A 423 -1.98 -5.50 -26.72
C PRO A 423 -2.99 -4.35 -26.52
N LEU A 424 -3.65 -3.94 -27.59
CA LEU A 424 -4.86 -3.14 -27.52
C LEU A 424 -6.03 -4.02 -27.09
N LEU A 425 -6.57 -3.80 -25.89
CA LEU A 425 -7.59 -4.68 -25.31
C LEU A 425 -9.01 -4.22 -25.62
N SER A 426 -9.27 -2.91 -25.63
CA SER A 426 -10.62 -2.36 -25.84
C SER A 426 -10.83 -1.70 -27.20
N GLY A 427 -12.08 -1.39 -27.51
CA GLY A 427 -12.50 -0.86 -28.80
C GLY A 427 -12.92 -1.94 -29.80
N GLU A 428 -13.37 -1.52 -30.98
CA GLU A 428 -13.87 -2.44 -32.02
C GLU A 428 -12.80 -3.43 -32.50
N LYS A 429 -11.55 -2.98 -32.56
CA LYS A 429 -10.38 -3.80 -32.94
C LYS A 429 -9.62 -4.39 -31.76
N GLY A 430 -10.06 -4.08 -30.53
CA GLY A 430 -9.41 -4.57 -29.32
C GLY A 430 -9.67 -6.05 -29.08
N TYR A 431 -8.74 -6.72 -28.39
CA TYR A 431 -8.83 -8.16 -28.10
C TYR A 431 -10.15 -8.58 -27.43
N TRP A 432 -10.74 -7.73 -26.57
CA TRP A 432 -12.01 -8.03 -25.90
C TRP A 432 -13.20 -8.13 -26.86
N THR A 433 -13.07 -7.62 -28.07
CA THR A 433 -14.09 -7.66 -29.12
C THR A 433 -13.75 -8.72 -30.16
N THR A 434 -12.51 -8.73 -30.65
CA THR A 434 -12.11 -9.54 -31.82
C THR A 434 -11.61 -10.93 -31.45
N PHE A 435 -11.13 -11.14 -30.21
CA PHE A 435 -10.37 -12.33 -29.80
C PHE A 435 -9.15 -12.63 -30.68
N ASN A 436 -8.66 -11.64 -31.44
CA ASN A 436 -7.51 -11.76 -32.32
C ASN A 436 -6.26 -11.20 -31.64
N TRP A 437 -5.36 -12.09 -31.20
CA TRP A 437 -4.12 -11.68 -30.53
C TRP A 437 -3.18 -10.93 -31.48
N GLU A 438 -2.98 -11.40 -32.71
CA GLU A 438 -2.04 -10.79 -33.64
C GLU A 438 -2.42 -9.35 -33.98
N GLU A 439 -3.71 -9.11 -34.25
CA GLU A 439 -4.23 -7.76 -34.50
C GLU A 439 -4.09 -6.86 -33.26
N ALA A 440 -4.49 -7.36 -32.08
CA ALA A 440 -4.40 -6.59 -30.85
C ALA A 440 -2.96 -6.24 -30.46
N LEU A 441 -2.01 -7.16 -30.63
CA LEU A 441 -0.60 -6.96 -30.33
C LEU A 441 0.05 -5.99 -31.33
N THR A 442 -0.27 -6.12 -32.62
CA THR A 442 0.20 -5.18 -33.66
C THR A 442 -0.27 -3.77 -33.35
N LEU A 443 -1.59 -3.57 -33.22
CA LEU A 443 -2.16 -2.25 -32.98
C LEU A 443 -1.66 -1.63 -31.67
N GLY A 444 -1.58 -2.42 -30.60
CA GLY A 444 -1.15 -1.90 -29.31
C GLY A 444 0.34 -1.52 -29.29
N ASN A 445 1.22 -2.34 -29.86
CA ASN A 445 2.64 -1.99 -29.97
C ASN A 445 2.88 -0.77 -30.90
N ASP A 446 2.11 -0.66 -31.99
CA ASP A 446 2.17 0.49 -32.91
C ASP A 446 1.86 1.81 -32.19
N THR A 447 0.89 1.83 -31.25
CA THR A 447 0.60 3.04 -30.46
C THR A 447 1.76 3.50 -29.59
N LEU A 448 2.67 2.59 -29.24
CA LEU A 448 3.89 2.87 -28.48
C LEU A 448 5.10 3.13 -29.39
N GLY A 449 4.97 2.96 -30.71
CA GLY A 449 6.08 3.00 -31.66
C GLY A 449 7.09 1.88 -31.46
N LEU A 450 6.67 0.76 -30.87
CA LEU A 450 7.54 -0.39 -30.60
C LEU A 450 7.33 -1.47 -31.66
N PRO A 451 8.40 -2.15 -32.12
CA PRO A 451 8.26 -3.20 -33.11
C PRO A 451 7.52 -4.42 -32.54
N PHE A 452 6.78 -5.12 -33.41
CA PHE A 452 6.29 -6.47 -33.19
C PHE A 452 6.70 -7.32 -34.38
N SER A 453 7.31 -8.49 -34.13
CA SER A 453 7.83 -9.36 -35.19
C SER A 453 6.76 -10.15 -35.94
N GLY A 454 5.51 -10.12 -35.48
CA GLY A 454 4.43 -11.02 -35.92
C GLY A 454 4.43 -12.38 -35.21
N GLU A 455 5.43 -12.69 -34.38
CA GLU A 455 5.52 -13.93 -33.63
C GLU A 455 5.49 -13.68 -32.12
N PHE A 456 4.54 -14.27 -31.42
CA PHE A 456 4.42 -14.16 -29.98
C PHE A 456 4.24 -15.51 -29.29
N ASP A 457 4.52 -15.53 -28.00
CA ASP A 457 4.15 -16.59 -27.06
C ASP A 457 3.86 -15.93 -25.70
N PHE A 458 3.58 -16.71 -24.66
CA PHE A 458 3.29 -16.22 -23.32
C PHE A 458 4.43 -16.55 -22.35
N VAL A 459 4.75 -15.58 -21.50
CA VAL A 459 5.79 -15.71 -20.48
C VAL A 459 5.21 -15.50 -19.09
N LYS A 460 5.67 -16.31 -18.14
CA LYS A 460 5.32 -16.18 -16.72
C LYS A 460 5.92 -14.90 -16.15
N THR A 461 5.10 -14.11 -15.46
CA THR A 461 5.51 -12.82 -14.89
C THR A 461 5.17 -12.69 -13.41
N THR A 462 5.85 -11.77 -12.72
CA THR A 462 5.48 -11.31 -11.37
C THR A 462 5.41 -9.79 -11.32
N TYR A 463 4.54 -9.27 -10.46
CA TYR A 463 4.41 -7.85 -10.22
C TYR A 463 4.19 -7.60 -8.74
N ALA A 464 5.10 -6.86 -8.12
CA ALA A 464 5.03 -6.49 -6.71
C ALA A 464 4.21 -5.20 -6.49
N PHE A 465 3.26 -5.25 -5.56
CA PHE A 465 2.58 -4.09 -5.01
C PHE A 465 2.89 -3.97 -3.51
N PRO A 466 3.46 -2.86 -3.04
CA PRO A 466 3.66 -2.67 -1.61
C PRO A 466 2.31 -2.58 -0.91
N ILE A 467 2.25 -3.15 0.28
CA ILE A 467 1.07 -3.10 1.15
C ILE A 467 1.26 -1.99 2.17
N THR A 468 0.41 -0.95 2.10
CA THR A 468 0.60 0.30 2.85
C THR A 468 -0.65 0.78 3.59
N HIS A 469 -1.81 0.21 3.29
CA HIS A 469 -3.10 0.50 3.91
C HIS A 469 -3.62 -0.74 4.66
N MET A 470 -4.82 -0.61 5.25
CA MET A 470 -5.37 -1.62 6.14
C MET A 470 -4.47 -1.84 7.36
N VAL A 471 -3.99 -0.74 7.95
CA VAL A 471 -3.22 -0.82 9.21
C VAL A 471 -4.14 -1.33 10.31
N ALA A 472 -3.76 -2.47 10.90
CA ALA A 472 -4.56 -3.14 11.91
C ALA A 472 -4.42 -2.47 13.29
N PRO A 473 -5.39 -2.70 14.21
CA PRO A 473 -5.25 -2.36 15.61
C PRO A 473 -3.95 -2.92 16.22
N LYS A 474 -3.39 -2.20 17.21
CA LYS A 474 -2.10 -2.56 17.82
C LYS A 474 -2.05 -3.97 18.42
N ASP A 475 -3.18 -4.48 18.91
CA ASP A 475 -3.34 -5.83 19.48
C ASP A 475 -3.44 -6.93 18.41
N LYS A 476 -3.45 -6.54 17.13
CA LYS A 476 -3.41 -7.40 15.96
C LYS A 476 -2.12 -7.22 15.15
N ALA A 477 -1.18 -6.42 15.64
CA ALA A 477 0.16 -6.35 15.08
C ALA A 477 0.85 -7.72 15.22
N LEU A 478 1.86 -7.98 14.40
CA LEU A 478 2.55 -9.25 14.42
C LEU A 478 3.29 -9.49 15.73
N ASP A 479 3.14 -10.70 16.27
CA ASP A 479 3.92 -11.18 17.40
C ASP A 479 5.29 -11.70 16.96
N CYS A 480 6.27 -11.67 17.88
CA CYS A 480 7.63 -12.16 17.67
C CYS A 480 7.68 -13.52 16.97
N THR A 481 6.85 -14.47 17.41
CA THR A 481 6.89 -15.84 16.91
C THR A 481 6.35 -15.97 15.48
N GLN A 482 5.64 -15.00 14.93
CA GLN A 482 5.20 -15.05 13.54
C GLN A 482 6.36 -14.79 12.56
N CYS A 483 7.44 -14.16 13.02
CA CYS A 483 8.65 -13.87 12.24
C CYS A 483 9.82 -14.79 12.63
N HIS A 484 10.07 -14.97 13.93
CA HIS A 484 11.22 -15.69 14.50
C HIS A 484 11.04 -17.21 14.57
N ARG A 485 10.31 -17.81 13.62
CA ARG A 485 10.14 -19.26 13.48
C ARG A 485 10.93 -19.77 12.29
N ARG A 486 11.47 -20.99 12.43
CA ARG A 486 12.24 -21.67 11.39
C ARG A 486 11.35 -22.00 10.18
N ASP A 487 10.29 -22.73 10.45
CA ASP A 487 9.37 -23.23 9.43
C ASP A 487 8.09 -22.40 9.47
N ASN A 488 7.57 -22.06 8.29
CA ASN A 488 6.34 -21.29 8.11
C ASN A 488 6.33 -19.92 8.83
N GLY A 489 7.51 -19.37 9.14
CA GLY A 489 7.66 -17.99 9.59
C GLY A 489 7.50 -17.03 8.41
N ARG A 490 6.95 -15.84 8.67
CA ARG A 490 6.74 -14.80 7.65
C ARG A 490 8.02 -14.37 6.93
N LEU A 491 9.15 -14.47 7.62
CA LEU A 491 10.47 -14.09 7.12
C LEU A 491 11.34 -15.31 6.78
N ALA A 492 10.77 -16.51 6.67
CA ALA A 492 11.53 -17.76 6.50
C ALA A 492 12.35 -17.79 5.19
N THR A 493 11.88 -17.12 4.14
CA THR A 493 12.55 -17.09 2.83
C THR A 493 13.64 -16.03 2.72
N LEU A 494 13.74 -15.11 3.67
CA LEU A 494 14.76 -14.06 3.65
C LEU A 494 16.11 -14.60 4.12
N SER A 495 17.20 -14.17 3.47
CA SER A 495 18.56 -14.59 3.80
C SER A 495 19.50 -13.38 3.89
N GLY A 496 20.79 -13.62 4.16
CA GLY A 496 21.82 -12.58 4.22
C GLY A 496 21.99 -11.92 5.60
N PHE A 497 21.30 -12.39 6.63
CA PHE A 497 21.43 -11.93 8.01
C PHE A 497 21.10 -13.06 8.99
N TYR A 498 21.56 -12.92 10.23
CA TYR A 498 21.23 -13.82 11.32
C TYR A 498 19.96 -13.35 12.04
N MET A 499 18.99 -14.24 12.18
CA MET A 499 17.74 -14.01 12.90
C MET A 499 17.64 -14.99 14.09
N PRO A 500 17.59 -14.48 15.34
CA PRO A 500 17.34 -15.32 16.51
C PRO A 500 16.06 -16.14 16.36
N GLY A 501 16.08 -17.41 16.78
CA GLY A 501 14.93 -18.32 16.70
C GLY A 501 14.74 -19.01 15.34
N ARG A 502 15.06 -18.32 14.23
CA ARG A 502 15.03 -18.89 12.88
C ARG A 502 16.36 -19.56 12.51
N ASP A 503 17.46 -18.82 12.61
CA ASP A 503 18.75 -19.28 12.12
C ASP A 503 19.53 -20.06 13.20
N LYS A 504 20.53 -20.83 12.76
CA LYS A 504 21.49 -21.50 13.64
C LYS A 504 22.89 -20.99 13.34
N SER A 505 23.71 -20.86 14.38
CA SER A 505 25.12 -20.62 14.23
C SER A 505 25.85 -21.58 15.15
N THR A 506 26.47 -22.61 14.59
CA THR A 506 27.21 -23.63 15.37
C THR A 506 28.29 -23.01 16.24
N ALA A 507 28.93 -21.92 15.79
CA ALA A 507 29.91 -21.18 16.58
C ALA A 507 29.28 -20.50 17.80
N VAL A 508 28.16 -19.77 17.60
CA VAL A 508 27.45 -19.08 18.70
C VAL A 508 26.83 -20.10 19.65
N ASP A 509 26.22 -21.16 19.12
CA ASP A 509 25.61 -22.24 19.90
C ASP A 509 26.68 -22.96 20.74
N SER A 510 27.84 -23.28 20.16
CA SER A 510 28.94 -23.92 20.88
C SER A 510 29.53 -23.01 21.96
N LEU A 511 29.74 -21.72 21.64
CA LEU A 511 30.22 -20.76 22.63
C LEU A 511 29.22 -20.60 23.78
N GLY A 512 27.92 -20.54 23.48
CA GLY A 512 26.85 -20.50 24.46
C GLY A 512 26.90 -21.72 25.40
N TRP A 513 27.04 -22.92 24.85
CA TRP A 513 27.17 -24.14 25.65
C TRP A 513 28.45 -24.16 26.49
N ILE A 514 29.59 -23.70 25.96
CA ILE A 514 30.84 -23.58 26.71
C ILE A 514 30.65 -22.63 27.90
N ILE A 515 29.99 -21.49 27.71
CA ILE A 515 29.72 -20.53 28.80
C ILE A 515 28.79 -21.14 29.85
N ILE A 516 27.73 -21.85 29.44
CA ILE A 516 26.78 -22.50 30.36
C ILE A 516 27.50 -23.57 31.18
N LEU A 517 28.23 -24.48 30.52
CA LEU A 517 28.96 -25.57 31.18
C LEU A 517 30.10 -25.03 32.04
N GLY A 518 30.81 -24.00 31.57
CA GLY A 518 31.86 -23.33 32.33
C GLY A 518 31.32 -22.63 33.59
N SER A 519 30.17 -21.95 33.48
CA SER A 519 29.51 -21.30 34.62
C SER A 519 29.02 -22.33 35.63
N LEU A 520 28.41 -23.42 35.17
CA LEU A 520 27.99 -24.53 36.01
C LEU A 520 29.18 -25.17 36.73
N GLY A 521 30.28 -25.38 36.00
CA GLY A 521 31.54 -25.86 36.56
C GLY A 521 32.11 -24.92 37.62
N GLY A 522 32.14 -23.61 37.35
CA GLY A 522 32.61 -22.59 38.29
C GLY A 522 31.76 -22.54 39.58
N VAL A 523 30.44 -22.54 39.46
CA VAL A 523 29.52 -22.58 40.61
C VAL A 523 29.67 -23.89 41.38
N GLY A 524 29.80 -25.02 40.68
CA GLY A 524 30.01 -26.33 41.27
C GLY A 524 31.32 -26.41 42.06
N LEU A 525 32.43 -25.95 41.47
CA LEU A 525 33.74 -25.87 42.12
C LEU A 525 33.72 -24.92 43.33
N HIS A 526 33.04 -23.77 43.22
CA HIS A 526 32.86 -22.86 44.35
C HIS A 526 32.05 -23.51 45.49
N GLY A 527 30.97 -24.23 45.15
CA GLY A 527 30.16 -24.98 46.12
C GLY A 527 30.93 -26.09 46.81
N LEU A 528 31.70 -26.88 46.06
CA LEU A 528 32.59 -27.93 46.57
C LEU A 528 33.68 -27.33 47.47
N GLY A 529 34.30 -26.23 47.03
CA GLY A 529 35.29 -25.49 47.83
C GLY A 529 34.72 -25.08 49.18
N ARG A 530 33.51 -24.49 49.21
CA ARG A 530 32.80 -24.16 50.46
C ARG A 530 32.50 -25.37 51.33
N PHE A 531 32.17 -26.52 50.74
CA PHE A 531 31.90 -27.75 51.49
C PHE A 531 33.15 -28.29 52.18
N PHE A 532 34.29 -28.32 51.49
CA PHE A 532 35.55 -28.82 52.03
C PHE A 532 36.21 -27.85 53.03
N THR A 533 36.14 -26.54 52.81
CA THR A 533 36.68 -25.55 53.78
C THR A 533 35.87 -25.49 55.08
N ARG A 534 34.56 -25.80 55.03
CA ARG A 534 33.71 -25.89 56.23
C ARG A 534 34.13 -27.03 57.18
N LYS A 535 34.82 -28.06 56.69
CA LYS A 535 35.36 -29.17 57.49
C LYS A 535 36.65 -28.80 58.24
N ASN A 536 37.41 -27.81 57.76
CA ASN A 536 38.65 -27.33 58.39
C ASN A 536 38.46 -26.19 59.41
N GLY A 537 37.28 -25.55 59.45
CA GLY A 537 36.98 -24.45 60.38
C GLY A 537 36.58 -24.88 61.80
N ARG A 538 36.47 -26.19 62.10
CA ARG A 538 35.94 -26.68 63.39
C ARG A 538 37.00 -27.20 64.36
N ARG A 539 38.28 -26.85 64.15
CA ARG A 539 39.39 -27.35 64.96
C ARG A 539 40.41 -26.25 65.31
N LYS A 540 39.98 -25.26 66.10
CA LYS A 540 40.86 -24.47 66.99
C LYS A 540 39.99 -23.57 67.86
N ASN A 541 39.80 -23.98 69.12
CA ASN A 541 39.69 -23.13 70.31
C ASN A 541 39.56 -24.03 71.54
N HIS A 542 40.71 -24.55 71.97
CA HIS A 542 40.96 -24.89 73.38
C HIS A 542 42.30 -24.25 73.74
N GLY A 543 42.21 -23.23 74.58
CA GLY A 543 43.27 -22.44 75.20
C GLY A 543 42.59 -21.60 76.26
#